data_AF-A0A4V2JGC8-F1
#
_entry.id   AF-A0A4V2JGC8-F1
#
_cell.length_a   1.000
_cell.length_b   1.000
_cell.length_c   1.000
_cell.angle_alpha   90.00
_cell.angle_beta   90.00
_cell.angle_gamma   90.00
#
_symmetry.space_group_name_H-M   'P 1'
#
loop_
_entity.id
_entity.type
_entity.pdbx_description
1 polymer ?
#
loop_
_entity_poly.entity_id
_entity_poly.type
_entity_poly.pdbx_seq_one_letter_code
_entity_poly.pdbx_strand_id
1 'polypeptide(L)'
;MKSKLPLFPAILLATFLISFTSTNEITPCYISFKTATNLTAASADRLPESSEKVRIVPTAAGQVQVTRTDGYRILYNNNKKAPFVNLKVELSEQKAYNQDKKNLIDNLKFLNSHTTGMETKDLIELEFNGFKVYGISRATIETGSTLGTFIMFPGNGVTVYFYFNNMKPDYRNFESLSDYKKQRNSFMNEYTKYLKTCKDK
;
A
#
# COMPACT_ATOMS: atom_id res chain seq x y z
N MET A 1 12.33 -77.84 -26.69
CA MET A 1 11.30 -76.94 -27.25
C MET A 1 11.06 -75.80 -26.27
N LYS A 2 11.02 -74.56 -26.77
CA LYS A 2 11.20 -73.30 -26.04
C LYS A 2 10.06 -72.99 -25.06
N SER A 3 10.39 -72.68 -23.80
CA SER A 3 9.48 -72.05 -22.83
C SER A 3 9.39 -70.55 -23.12
N LYS A 4 8.18 -70.00 -23.21
CA LYS A 4 7.91 -68.57 -23.41
C LYS A 4 7.39 -67.99 -22.09
N LEU A 5 8.16 -67.08 -21.48
CA LEU A 5 7.73 -66.24 -20.38
C LEU A 5 7.29 -64.88 -20.97
N PRO A 6 6.07 -64.38 -20.71
CA PRO A 6 5.67 -63.06 -21.19
C PRO A 6 6.18 -61.97 -20.25
N LEU A 7 6.90 -61.00 -20.81
CA LEU A 7 7.34 -59.78 -20.15
C LEU A 7 6.18 -58.77 -20.16
N PHE A 8 5.59 -58.49 -19.00
CA PHE A 8 4.65 -57.37 -18.86
C PHE A 8 5.44 -56.06 -18.71
N PRO A 9 5.13 -54.99 -19.46
CA PRO A 9 5.70 -53.68 -19.21
C PRO A 9 4.90 -52.99 -18.11
N ALA A 10 5.54 -52.71 -16.98
CA ALA A 10 5.00 -51.85 -15.94
C ALA A 10 5.02 -50.39 -16.44
N ILE A 11 3.85 -49.85 -16.80
CA ILE A 11 3.69 -48.44 -17.12
C ILE A 11 3.68 -47.67 -15.79
N LEU A 12 4.79 -47.02 -15.46
CA LEU A 12 4.88 -46.09 -14.33
C LEU A 12 4.17 -44.78 -14.74
N LEU A 13 2.92 -44.61 -14.30
CA LEU A 13 2.16 -43.39 -14.50
C LEU A 13 2.65 -42.33 -13.50
N ALA A 14 3.61 -41.50 -13.90
CA ALA A 14 4.06 -40.36 -13.10
C ALA A 14 3.02 -39.25 -13.17
N THR A 15 2.13 -39.17 -12.17
CA THR A 15 1.23 -38.04 -11.98
C THR A 15 2.04 -36.83 -11.51
N PHE A 16 2.35 -35.92 -12.43
CA PHE A 16 2.81 -34.58 -12.09
C PHE A 16 1.67 -33.84 -11.39
N LEU A 17 1.71 -33.83 -10.05
CA LEU A 17 0.92 -32.90 -9.24
C LEU A 17 1.49 -31.51 -9.47
N ILE A 18 0.92 -30.78 -10.43
CA ILE A 18 1.13 -29.34 -10.56
C ILE A 18 0.40 -28.71 -9.37
N SER A 19 1.11 -28.54 -8.26
CA SER A 19 0.68 -27.68 -7.18
C SER A 19 0.65 -26.26 -7.72
N PHE A 20 -0.50 -25.81 -8.22
CA PHE A 20 -0.76 -24.41 -8.46
C PHE A 20 -0.74 -23.69 -7.10
N THR A 21 0.44 -23.26 -6.66
CA THR A 21 0.54 -22.24 -5.63
C THR A 21 0.02 -20.96 -6.25
N SER A 22 -1.26 -20.66 -6.05
CA SER A 22 -1.82 -19.32 -6.28
C SER A 22 -0.99 -18.34 -5.46
N THR A 23 -0.03 -17.66 -6.09
CA THR A 23 0.64 -16.52 -5.48
C THR A 23 -0.41 -15.44 -5.34
N ASN A 24 -0.79 -15.09 -4.10
CA ASN A 24 -1.53 -13.85 -3.91
C ASN A 24 -0.65 -12.73 -4.43
N GLU A 25 -1.17 -11.94 -5.35
CA GLU A 25 -0.46 -10.85 -6.01
C GLU A 25 -1.28 -9.56 -5.89
N ILE A 26 -0.59 -8.42 -5.93
CA ILE A 26 -1.25 -7.12 -5.97
C ILE A 26 -1.86 -6.96 -7.36
N THR A 27 -3.19 -6.93 -7.42
CA THR A 27 -3.88 -6.81 -8.71
C THR A 27 -3.57 -5.46 -9.38
N PRO A 28 -3.56 -5.39 -10.73
CA PRO A 28 -3.32 -4.15 -11.46
C PRO A 28 -4.23 -3.01 -11.04
N CYS A 29 -5.43 -3.31 -10.52
CA CYS A 29 -6.35 -2.31 -10.00
C CYS A 29 -5.73 -1.37 -8.96
N TYR A 30 -4.86 -1.86 -8.07
CA TYR A 30 -4.28 -1.01 -7.04
C TYR A 30 -3.16 -0.08 -7.55
N ILE A 31 -2.59 -0.36 -8.73
CA ILE A 31 -1.39 0.32 -9.23
C ILE A 31 -1.60 1.03 -10.58
N SER A 32 -2.79 0.88 -11.19
CA SER A 32 -3.08 1.41 -12.54
C SER A 32 -3.82 2.74 -12.56
N PHE A 33 -4.03 3.38 -11.41
CA PHE A 33 -4.61 4.73 -11.35
C PHE A 33 -3.63 5.75 -11.98
N LYS A 34 -3.98 6.30 -13.16
CA LYS A 34 -3.03 7.10 -13.97
C LYS A 34 -3.12 8.60 -13.73
N THR A 35 -4.31 9.14 -13.50
CA THR A 35 -4.54 10.58 -13.45
C THR A 35 -5.45 10.92 -12.28
N ALA A 36 -4.98 11.82 -11.43
CA ALA A 36 -5.80 12.53 -10.47
C ALA A 36 -5.82 14.00 -10.86
N THR A 37 -6.75 14.79 -10.30
CA THR A 37 -6.84 16.23 -10.53
C THR A 37 -5.47 16.89 -10.34
N ASN A 38 -4.94 17.49 -11.42
CA ASN A 38 -3.65 18.19 -11.49
C ASN A 38 -2.41 17.35 -11.17
N LEU A 39 -2.51 16.02 -11.20
CA LEU A 39 -1.39 15.12 -10.96
C LEU A 39 -1.24 14.06 -12.06
N THR A 40 0.00 13.69 -12.34
CA THR A 40 0.34 12.62 -13.30
C THR A 40 1.10 11.51 -12.59
N ALA A 41 0.67 10.27 -12.76
CA ALA A 41 1.37 9.10 -12.22
C ALA A 41 2.66 8.82 -13.00
N ALA A 42 3.74 8.57 -12.25
CA ALA A 42 4.93 7.89 -12.76
C ALA A 42 4.68 6.38 -12.93
N SER A 43 5.62 5.68 -13.55
CA SER A 43 5.60 4.21 -13.61
C SER A 43 5.62 3.61 -12.20
N ALA A 44 4.90 2.50 -12.03
CA ALA A 44 4.93 1.74 -10.79
C ALA A 44 6.29 1.05 -10.63
N ASP A 45 6.94 1.26 -9.49
CA ASP A 45 8.20 0.67 -9.11
C ASP A 45 7.93 -0.49 -8.13
N ARG A 46 8.23 -1.72 -8.55
CA ARG A 46 7.99 -2.92 -7.73
C ARG A 46 9.12 -3.10 -6.74
N LEU A 47 8.78 -3.43 -5.50
CA LEU A 47 9.72 -3.83 -4.47
C LEU A 47 10.58 -5.01 -4.99
N PRO A 48 11.92 -4.92 -4.97
CA PRO A 48 12.78 -6.00 -5.43
C PRO A 48 12.48 -7.31 -4.70
N GLU A 49 12.57 -8.44 -5.40
CA GLU A 49 12.28 -9.76 -4.82
C GLU A 49 13.16 -10.08 -3.60
N SER A 50 14.41 -9.58 -3.61
CA SER A 50 15.39 -9.71 -2.53
C SER A 50 15.09 -8.86 -1.30
N SER A 51 14.04 -8.04 -1.31
CA SER A 51 13.70 -7.18 -0.18
C SER A 51 13.21 -8.01 1.01
N GLU A 52 13.54 -7.54 2.22
CA GLU A 52 12.99 -8.12 3.46
C GLU A 52 11.46 -8.17 3.40
N LYS A 53 10.94 -9.37 3.65
CA LYS A 53 9.50 -9.68 3.62
C LYS A 53 8.79 -9.33 4.92
N VAL A 54 9.54 -8.79 5.86
CA VAL A 54 9.12 -8.47 7.21
C VAL A 54 9.77 -7.16 7.61
N ARG A 55 9.01 -6.29 8.26
CA ARG A 55 9.55 -5.10 8.93
C ARG A 55 9.16 -5.08 10.40
N ILE A 56 10.01 -4.48 11.21
CA ILE A 56 9.74 -4.22 12.62
C ILE A 56 9.32 -2.76 12.77
N VAL A 57 8.18 -2.52 13.43
CA VAL A 57 7.62 -1.18 13.65
C VAL A 57 7.37 -0.94 15.14
N PRO A 58 7.59 0.29 15.64
CA PRO A 58 7.33 0.59 17.05
C PRO A 58 5.84 0.80 17.31
N THR A 59 5.39 0.37 18.50
CA THR A 59 4.06 0.63 19.05
C THR A 59 4.20 1.02 20.52
N ALA A 60 3.12 1.44 21.16
CA ALA A 60 3.11 1.68 22.61
C ALA A 60 3.42 0.40 23.43
N ALA A 61 3.17 -0.80 22.87
CA ALA A 61 3.47 -2.08 23.51
C ALA A 61 4.88 -2.62 23.18
N GLY A 62 5.70 -1.84 22.48
CA GLY A 62 7.03 -2.26 22.01
C GLY A 62 7.09 -2.50 20.50
N GLN A 63 8.15 -3.15 20.06
CA GLN A 63 8.37 -3.47 18.65
C GLN A 63 7.48 -4.64 18.21
N VAL A 64 6.83 -4.50 17.04
CA VAL A 64 5.97 -5.54 16.46
C VAL A 64 6.33 -5.77 15.00
N GLN A 65 5.99 -6.97 14.52
CA GLN A 65 6.24 -7.39 13.14
C GLN A 65 5.10 -6.95 12.21
N VAL A 66 5.43 -6.54 10.99
CA VAL A 66 4.49 -6.39 9.88
C VAL A 66 5.04 -7.08 8.65
N THR A 67 4.27 -7.97 8.03
CA THR A 67 4.69 -8.67 6.81
C THR A 67 4.52 -7.80 5.56
N ARG A 68 5.35 -8.04 4.56
CA ARG A 68 5.33 -7.37 3.25
C ARG A 68 5.91 -8.31 2.19
N THR A 69 5.10 -9.20 1.66
CA THR A 69 5.51 -10.22 0.68
C THR A 69 5.79 -9.61 -0.70
N ASP A 70 5.04 -8.57 -1.07
CA ASP A 70 5.21 -7.77 -2.29
C ASP A 70 4.88 -6.30 -2.03
N GLY A 71 5.27 -5.42 -2.94
CA GLY A 71 4.85 -4.02 -2.89
C GLY A 71 5.17 -3.23 -4.13
N TYR A 72 4.44 -2.15 -4.34
CA TYR A 72 4.64 -1.19 -5.41
C TYR A 72 4.68 0.22 -4.86
N ARG A 73 5.44 1.08 -5.52
CA ARG A 73 5.49 2.51 -5.29
C ARG A 73 5.09 3.25 -6.56
N ILE A 74 4.17 4.21 -6.42
CA ILE A 74 3.75 5.11 -7.51
C ILE A 74 3.87 6.54 -7.01
N LEU A 75 4.59 7.37 -7.76
CA LEU A 75 4.66 8.81 -7.53
C LEU A 75 3.61 9.53 -8.37
N TYR A 76 2.85 10.43 -7.75
CA TYR A 76 1.94 11.34 -8.45
C TYR A 76 2.51 12.74 -8.39
N ASN A 77 2.96 13.20 -9.55
CA ASN A 77 3.70 14.44 -9.72
C ASN A 77 2.76 15.57 -10.12
N ASN A 78 2.99 16.76 -9.57
CA ASN A 78 2.31 17.97 -10.00
C ASN A 78 2.85 18.48 -11.36
N ASN A 79 2.28 19.59 -11.84
CA ASN A 79 2.71 20.26 -13.07
C ASN A 79 4.19 20.71 -13.09
N LYS A 80 4.81 20.87 -11.92
CA LYS A 80 6.23 21.17 -11.75
C LYS A 80 7.12 19.92 -11.70
N LYS A 81 6.57 18.74 -12.00
CA LYS A 81 7.23 17.42 -11.91
C LYS A 81 7.70 17.05 -10.49
N ALA A 82 7.13 17.69 -9.47
CA ALA A 82 7.41 17.41 -8.08
C ALA A 82 6.40 16.39 -7.51
N PRO A 83 6.84 15.33 -6.80
CA PRO A 83 5.96 14.30 -6.27
C PRO A 83 5.14 14.83 -5.09
N PHE A 84 3.84 15.02 -5.30
CA PHE A 84 2.91 15.39 -4.24
C PHE A 84 2.43 14.18 -3.44
N VAL A 85 2.09 13.08 -4.11
CA VAL A 85 1.71 11.82 -3.46
C VAL A 85 2.72 10.74 -3.78
N ASN A 86 3.19 10.07 -2.73
CA ASN A 86 3.91 8.81 -2.81
C ASN A 86 2.96 7.70 -2.35
N LEU A 87 2.30 7.05 -3.30
CA LEU A 87 1.40 5.93 -3.06
C LEU A 87 2.24 4.67 -2.91
N LYS A 88 2.05 3.92 -1.83
CA LYS A 88 2.59 2.56 -1.70
C LYS A 88 1.45 1.57 -1.59
N VAL A 89 1.55 0.47 -2.31
CA VAL A 89 0.64 -0.67 -2.19
C VAL A 89 1.48 -1.84 -1.74
N GLU A 90 1.11 -2.47 -0.64
CA GLU A 90 1.86 -3.58 -0.07
C GLU A 90 0.94 -4.77 0.15
N LEU A 91 1.50 -5.97 -0.02
CA LEU A 91 0.81 -7.22 0.22
C LEU A 91 1.35 -7.87 1.49
N SER A 92 0.47 -8.16 2.44
CA SER A 92 0.77 -8.96 3.62
C SER A 92 0.75 -10.45 3.30
N GLU A 93 1.44 -11.24 4.11
CA GLU A 93 1.17 -12.66 4.21
C GLU A 93 -0.28 -12.89 4.66
N GLN A 94 -1.00 -13.77 3.96
CA GLN A 94 -2.44 -13.92 4.13
C GLN A 94 -2.85 -14.27 5.57
N LYS A 95 -2.07 -15.11 6.25
CA LYS A 95 -2.32 -15.51 7.64
C LYS A 95 -2.02 -14.39 8.63
N ALA A 96 -1.16 -13.44 8.27
CA ALA A 96 -0.75 -12.32 9.11
C ALA A 96 -1.60 -11.06 8.88
N TYR A 97 -2.31 -10.93 7.76
CA TYR A 97 -2.96 -9.67 7.35
C TYR A 97 -3.81 -8.98 8.44
N ASN A 98 -4.64 -9.73 9.18
CA ASN A 98 -5.44 -9.15 10.25
C ASN A 98 -4.58 -8.60 11.41
N GLN A 99 -3.50 -9.30 11.75
CA GLN A 99 -2.54 -8.87 12.76
C GLN A 99 -1.73 -7.67 12.26
N ASP A 100 -1.27 -7.71 11.01
CA ASP A 100 -0.57 -6.60 10.36
C ASP A 100 -1.40 -5.32 10.37
N LYS A 101 -2.70 -5.42 10.04
CA LYS A 101 -3.63 -4.29 10.12
C LYS A 101 -3.66 -3.67 11.52
N LYS A 102 -3.78 -4.50 12.56
CA LYS A 102 -3.75 -4.01 13.95
C LYS A 102 -2.42 -3.35 14.28
N ASN A 103 -1.30 -4.01 13.96
CA ASN A 103 0.04 -3.52 14.21
C ASN A 103 0.32 -2.19 13.51
N LEU A 104 -0.18 -2.01 12.28
CA LEU A 104 -0.06 -0.77 11.52
C LEU A 104 -0.88 0.37 12.10
N ILE A 105 -2.11 0.10 12.57
CA ILE A 105 -2.92 1.11 13.27
C ILE A 105 -2.25 1.51 14.58
N ASP A 106 -1.74 0.56 15.36
CA ASP A 106 -1.04 0.83 16.61
C ASP A 106 0.28 1.59 16.37
N ASN A 107 0.97 1.29 15.26
CA ASN A 107 2.13 2.04 14.83
C ASN A 107 1.76 3.49 14.45
N LEU A 108 0.69 3.72 13.69
CA LEU A 108 0.23 5.08 13.38
C LEU A 108 -0.08 5.88 14.65
N LYS A 109 -0.75 5.27 15.64
CA LYS A 109 -1.02 5.90 16.94
C LYS A 109 0.27 6.26 17.67
N PHE A 110 1.23 5.34 17.69
CA PHE A 110 2.55 5.59 18.27
C PHE A 110 3.27 6.74 17.58
N LEU A 111 3.29 6.76 16.25
CA LEU A 111 3.91 7.84 15.48
C LEU A 111 3.24 9.18 15.77
N ASN A 112 1.91 9.22 15.89
CA ASN A 112 1.18 10.45 16.20
C ASN A 112 1.54 11.00 17.59
N SER A 113 1.63 10.13 18.60
CA SER A 113 1.94 10.55 19.97
C SER A 113 3.40 10.95 20.19
N HIS A 114 4.32 10.48 19.33
CA HIS A 114 5.75 10.77 19.41
C HIS A 114 6.22 11.83 18.41
N THR A 115 5.30 12.45 17.67
CA THR A 115 5.62 13.53 16.72
C THR A 115 4.99 14.83 17.19
N THR A 116 5.77 15.91 17.19
CA THR A 116 5.27 17.26 17.49
C THR A 116 4.68 17.94 16.26
N GLY A 117 3.76 18.89 16.47
CA GLY A 117 3.15 19.65 15.38
C GLY A 117 2.12 18.87 14.55
N MET A 118 1.46 17.88 15.16
CA MET A 118 0.37 17.12 14.53
C MET A 118 -0.96 17.86 14.61
N GLU A 119 -1.81 17.66 13.61
CA GLU A 119 -3.14 18.28 13.47
C GLU A 119 -4.07 17.90 14.65
N THR A 120 -4.00 16.64 15.08
CA THR A 120 -4.81 16.07 16.15
C THR A 120 -3.97 15.13 17.01
N LYS A 121 -4.37 14.93 18.28
CA LYS A 121 -3.75 13.91 19.16
C LYS A 121 -4.19 12.48 18.79
N ASP A 122 -5.41 12.34 18.30
CA ASP A 122 -5.95 11.08 17.79
C ASP A 122 -5.68 10.90 16.29
N LEU A 123 -5.88 9.69 15.78
CA LEU A 123 -5.83 9.45 14.34
C LEU A 123 -6.95 10.21 13.62
N ILE A 124 -6.63 10.73 12.45
CA ILE A 124 -7.61 11.24 11.51
C ILE A 124 -8.29 10.04 10.85
N GLU A 125 -9.61 9.94 11.01
CA GLU A 125 -10.44 8.94 10.33
C GLU A 125 -11.25 9.60 9.22
N LEU A 126 -11.10 9.08 8.00
CA LEU A 126 -11.81 9.53 6.81
C LEU A 126 -12.49 8.35 6.13
N GLU A 127 -13.53 8.65 5.36
CA GLU A 127 -14.20 7.65 4.55
C GLU A 127 -14.44 8.19 3.14
N PHE A 128 -14.03 7.41 2.13
CA PHE A 128 -14.23 7.75 0.74
C PHE A 128 -14.73 6.52 -0.01
N ASN A 129 -15.86 6.65 -0.69
CA ASN A 129 -16.43 5.60 -1.54
C ASN A 129 -16.51 4.23 -0.82
N GLY A 130 -16.87 4.24 0.47
CA GLY A 130 -16.99 3.04 1.32
C GLY A 130 -15.67 2.42 1.78
N PHE A 131 -14.54 3.12 1.61
CA PHE A 131 -13.26 2.74 2.18
C PHE A 131 -12.90 3.64 3.36
N LYS A 132 -12.62 3.03 4.51
CA LYS A 132 -12.08 3.73 5.68
C LYS A 132 -10.58 3.96 5.52
N VAL A 133 -10.15 5.16 5.85
CA VAL A 133 -8.76 5.59 5.80
C VAL A 133 -8.37 6.17 7.15
N TYR A 134 -7.26 5.70 7.69
CA TYR A 134 -6.70 6.16 8.97
C TYR A 134 -5.42 6.92 8.70
N GLY A 135 -5.18 8.03 9.37
CA GLY A 135 -3.95 8.76 9.12
C GLY A 135 -3.54 9.72 10.20
N ILE A 136 -2.39 10.30 9.97
CA ILE A 136 -1.80 11.37 10.76
C ILE A 136 -1.43 12.49 9.80
N SER A 137 -1.59 13.74 10.23
CA SER A 137 -1.27 14.91 9.42
C SER A 137 -0.66 16.00 10.28
N ARG A 138 0.24 16.80 9.72
CA ARG A 138 0.81 17.97 10.38
C ARG A 138 -0.22 19.09 10.48
N ALA A 139 -0.13 19.87 11.55
CA ALA A 139 -0.95 21.05 11.78
C ALA A 139 -0.55 22.24 10.90
N THR A 140 0.67 22.25 10.35
CA THR A 140 1.18 23.30 9.48
C THR A 140 1.87 22.70 8.27
N ILE A 141 2.04 23.51 7.22
CA ILE A 141 2.73 23.11 5.99
C ILE A 141 4.21 23.54 5.97
N GLU A 142 4.70 24.15 7.03
CA GLU A 142 6.05 24.73 7.08
C GLU A 142 7.12 23.73 7.54
N THR A 143 6.72 22.55 8.02
CA THR A 143 7.65 21.58 8.61
C THR A 143 7.47 20.17 8.07
N GLY A 144 8.56 19.39 8.11
CA GLY A 144 8.62 17.99 7.72
C GLY A 144 8.56 17.76 6.22
N SER A 145 9.17 16.67 5.76
CA SER A 145 9.16 16.24 4.35
C SER A 145 7.87 15.51 3.94
N THR A 146 7.07 15.09 4.92
CA THR A 146 5.76 14.46 4.72
C THR A 146 4.76 15.18 5.62
N LEU A 147 3.73 15.75 5.00
CA LEU A 147 2.64 16.43 5.70
C LEU A 147 1.61 15.47 6.24
N GLY A 148 1.40 14.33 5.59
CA GLY A 148 0.45 13.35 6.06
C GLY A 148 0.74 11.95 5.59
N THR A 149 0.47 10.99 6.47
CA THR A 149 0.57 9.56 6.20
C THR A 149 -0.80 8.95 6.48
N PHE A 150 -1.40 8.36 5.47
CA PHE A 150 -2.71 7.73 5.56
C PHE A 150 -2.63 6.28 5.08
N ILE A 151 -3.41 5.40 5.68
CA ILE A 151 -3.45 3.97 5.38
C ILE A 151 -4.89 3.50 5.18
N MET A 152 -5.07 2.63 4.19
CA MET A 152 -6.35 2.03 3.83
C MET A 152 -6.17 0.52 3.67
N PHE A 153 -7.17 -0.24 4.13
CA PHE A 153 -7.19 -1.70 4.10
C PHE A 153 -8.31 -2.20 3.19
N PRO A 154 -8.11 -2.24 1.86
CA PRO A 154 -9.16 -2.60 0.91
C PRO A 154 -9.57 -4.08 0.92
N GLY A 155 -8.82 -4.96 1.59
CA GLY A 155 -9.07 -6.41 1.63
C GLY A 155 -7.96 -7.21 0.93
N ASN A 156 -8.13 -8.53 0.85
CA ASN A 156 -7.26 -9.44 0.08
C ASN A 156 -5.75 -9.32 0.40
N GLY A 157 -5.40 -9.09 1.67
CA GLY A 157 -4.01 -8.93 2.09
C GLY A 157 -3.38 -7.59 1.74
N VAL A 158 -4.09 -6.69 1.05
CA VAL A 158 -3.53 -5.43 0.54
C VAL A 158 -3.64 -4.32 1.58
N THR A 159 -2.54 -3.57 1.74
CA THR A 159 -2.51 -2.28 2.43
C THR A 159 -2.08 -1.19 1.47
N VAL A 160 -2.82 -0.07 1.45
CA VAL A 160 -2.49 1.11 0.64
C VAL A 160 -2.08 2.24 1.56
N TYR A 161 -0.89 2.81 1.31
CA TYR A 161 -0.35 3.97 2.00
C TYR A 161 -0.38 5.19 1.08
N PHE A 162 -0.88 6.30 1.59
CA PHE A 162 -0.81 7.61 0.98
C PHE A 162 0.16 8.47 1.79
N TYR A 163 1.34 8.72 1.25
CA TYR A 163 2.26 9.70 1.81
C TYR A 163 2.14 11.00 1.02
N PHE A 164 1.67 12.06 1.67
CA PHE A 164 1.58 13.39 1.08
C PHE A 164 2.85 14.16 1.39
N ASN A 165 3.67 14.36 0.37
CA ASN A 165 4.97 15.00 0.53
C ASN A 165 4.81 16.50 0.73
N ASN A 166 5.69 17.05 1.56
CA ASN A 166 5.94 18.48 1.61
C ASN A 166 7.19 18.79 0.78
N MET A 167 7.13 19.87 0.01
CA MET A 167 8.29 20.40 -0.70
C MET A 167 8.39 21.89 -0.42
N LYS A 168 9.50 22.52 -0.82
CA LYS A 168 9.62 23.98 -0.73
C LYS A 168 8.46 24.64 -1.51
N PRO A 169 8.01 25.85 -1.10
CA PRO A 169 6.95 26.60 -1.76
C PRO A 169 7.06 26.62 -3.29
N ASP A 170 8.27 26.79 -3.81
CA ASP A 170 8.56 26.83 -5.25
C ASP A 170 8.16 25.56 -6.00
N TYR A 171 8.12 24.40 -5.34
CA TYR A 171 7.85 23.10 -5.96
C TYR A 171 6.50 22.50 -5.59
N ARG A 172 5.95 22.84 -4.42
CA ARG A 172 4.65 22.29 -3.98
C ARG A 172 3.48 22.91 -4.76
N ASN A 173 2.37 22.18 -4.76
CA ASN A 173 1.11 22.48 -5.47
C ASN A 173 0.05 23.14 -4.59
N PHE A 174 0.37 23.43 -3.33
CA PHE A 174 -0.55 24.04 -2.38
C PHE A 174 0.10 25.23 -1.68
N GLU A 175 -0.71 26.26 -1.40
CA GLU A 175 -0.25 27.52 -0.79
C GLU A 175 -0.62 27.62 0.69
N SER A 176 -1.60 26.83 1.14
CA SER A 176 -2.10 26.87 2.52
C SER A 176 -2.42 25.46 3.03
N LEU A 177 -2.58 25.35 4.34
CA LEU A 177 -3.02 24.10 4.98
C LEU A 177 -4.41 23.66 4.46
N SER A 178 -5.31 24.61 4.25
CA SER A 178 -6.67 24.34 3.74
C SER A 178 -6.62 23.75 2.33
N ASP A 179 -5.80 24.35 1.46
CA ASP A 179 -5.60 23.88 0.09
C ASP A 179 -4.94 22.49 0.05
N TYR A 180 -3.91 22.27 0.88
CA TYR A 180 -3.32 20.94 1.08
C TYR A 180 -4.39 19.90 1.46
N LYS A 181 -5.24 20.18 2.46
CA LYS A 181 -6.29 19.25 2.90
C LYS A 181 -7.30 18.97 1.78
N LYS A 182 -7.66 19.98 1.00
CA LYS A 182 -8.55 19.83 -0.17
C LYS A 182 -7.94 18.88 -1.21
N GLN A 183 -6.69 19.11 -1.59
CA GLN A 183 -6.00 18.28 -2.59
C GLN A 183 -5.75 16.86 -2.08
N ARG A 184 -5.38 16.72 -0.81
CA ARG A 184 -5.22 15.45 -0.10
C ARG A 184 -6.50 14.60 -0.16
N ASN A 185 -7.63 15.20 0.22
CA ASN A 185 -8.92 14.52 0.22
C ASN A 185 -9.41 14.21 -1.21
N SER A 186 -9.19 15.12 -2.16
CA SER A 186 -9.51 14.89 -3.58
C SER A 186 -8.78 13.67 -4.13
N PHE A 187 -7.47 13.56 -3.86
CA PHE A 187 -6.68 12.42 -4.31
C PHE A 187 -7.22 11.09 -3.78
N MET A 188 -7.46 10.98 -2.46
CA MET A 188 -7.98 9.75 -1.86
C MET A 188 -9.39 9.41 -2.37
N ASN A 189 -10.24 10.43 -2.56
CA ASN A 189 -11.56 10.24 -3.15
C ASN A 189 -11.49 9.70 -4.59
N GLU A 190 -10.66 10.29 -5.44
CA GLU A 190 -10.53 9.88 -6.84
C GLU A 190 -9.92 8.48 -6.96
N TYR A 191 -8.87 8.18 -6.18
CA TYR A 191 -8.27 6.85 -6.14
C TYR A 191 -9.27 5.77 -5.68
N THR A 192 -9.99 6.01 -4.59
CA THR A 192 -10.99 5.05 -4.07
C THR A 192 -12.19 4.89 -5.00
N LYS A 193 -12.61 5.96 -5.69
CA LYS A 193 -13.63 5.91 -6.74
C LYS A 193 -13.17 5.04 -7.91
N TYR A 194 -11.93 5.24 -8.38
CA TYR A 194 -11.33 4.40 -9.41
C TYR A 194 -11.31 2.93 -9.00
N LEU A 195 -10.91 2.64 -7.75
CA LEU A 195 -10.95 1.27 -7.24
C LEU A 195 -12.36 0.69 -7.35
N LYS A 196 -13.44 1.41 -6.99
CA LYS A 196 -14.82 0.88 -7.14
C LYS A 196 -15.18 0.46 -8.56
N THR A 197 -14.65 1.14 -9.57
CA THR A 197 -14.91 0.84 -10.99
C THR A 197 -13.96 -0.17 -11.60
N CYS A 198 -12.83 -0.45 -10.94
CA CYS A 198 -11.86 -1.41 -11.42
C CYS A 198 -12.41 -2.82 -11.24
N LYS A 199 -12.63 -3.51 -12.36
CA LYS A 199 -12.94 -4.94 -12.41
C LYS A 199 -11.61 -5.66 -12.12
N ASP A 200 -11.61 -6.66 -11.24
CA ASP A 200 -10.43 -7.45 -10.78
C ASP A 200 -9.86 -7.05 -9.39
N LYS A 201 -10.72 -7.01 -8.37
CA LYS A 201 -10.31 -6.86 -6.95
C LYS A 201 -10.14 -8.18 -6.23
#